data_AF-A0A9C9KPU3-F1
#
_entry.id   AF-A0A9C9KPU3-F1
#
_cell.length_a   1.000
_cell.length_b   1.000
_cell.length_c   1.000
_cell.angle_alpha   90.00
_cell.angle_beta   90.00
_cell.angle_gamma   90.00
#
_symmetry.space_group_name_H-M   'P 1'
#
loop_
_entity.id
_entity.type
_entity.pdbx_description
1 polymer ?
#
loop_
_entity_poly.entity_id
_entity_poly.type
_entity_poly.pdbx_seq_one_letter_code
_entity_poly.pdbx_strand_id
1 'polypeptide(L)'
;MKNHADNEQTIAAAGRLILKQILANYQGSVVVKLWDGELVVGHSDAPCTVIFNQPSVLRQLVLYRNIVHLAEDYLAEKVDIEGDVEYLFDLVSYMQDLALSWSTRLRLLRQAFRLPRHRREKSAQAIRAGNAQRRNTKQSIAYHYDVGNDFYR
;
A
#
# COMPACT_ATOMS: atom_id res chain seq x y z
N MET A 1 -5.54 -27.79 13.11
CA MET A 1 -5.27 -27.28 11.73
C MET A 1 -6.40 -26.42 11.14
N LYS A 2 -7.66 -26.48 11.63
CA LYS A 2 -8.77 -25.63 11.12
C LYS A 2 -8.65 -24.12 11.41
N ASN A 3 -7.96 -23.71 12.49
CA ASN A 3 -7.97 -22.32 12.95
C ASN A 3 -7.15 -21.34 12.08
N HIS A 4 -6.20 -21.81 11.27
CA HIS A 4 -5.35 -20.92 10.47
C HIS A 4 -6.05 -20.45 9.20
N ALA A 5 -6.65 -21.38 8.45
CA ALA A 5 -7.40 -21.08 7.23
C ALA A 5 -8.64 -20.22 7.50
N ASP A 6 -9.35 -20.47 8.62
CA ASP A 6 -10.54 -19.68 8.98
C ASP A 6 -10.18 -18.23 9.38
N ASN A 7 -9.02 -18.05 10.02
CA ASN A 7 -8.50 -16.73 10.35
C ASN A 7 -8.04 -15.97 9.08
N GLU A 8 -7.36 -16.64 8.17
CA GLU A 8 -6.94 -16.06 6.89
C GLU A 8 -8.13 -15.61 6.04
N GLN A 9 -9.18 -16.43 5.96
CA GLN A 9 -10.42 -16.09 5.27
C GLN A 9 -11.14 -14.90 5.91
N THR A 10 -11.12 -14.81 7.25
CA THR A 10 -11.68 -13.67 7.99
C THR A 10 -10.88 -12.39 7.74
N ILE A 11 -9.56 -12.48 7.68
CA ILE A 11 -8.64 -11.37 7.38
C ILE A 11 -8.89 -10.89 5.95
N ALA A 12 -8.96 -11.80 4.98
CA ALA A 12 -9.25 -11.50 3.58
C ALA A 12 -10.64 -10.85 3.41
N ALA A 13 -11.66 -11.35 4.11
CA ALA A 13 -12.99 -10.74 4.10
C ALA A 13 -12.98 -9.32 4.65
N ALA A 14 -12.23 -9.04 5.72
CA ALA A 14 -12.05 -7.69 6.24
C ALA A 14 -11.34 -6.77 5.23
N GLY A 15 -10.29 -7.28 4.55
CA GLY A 15 -9.59 -6.57 3.49
C GLY A 15 -10.50 -6.22 2.31
N ARG A 16 -11.33 -7.17 1.86
CA ARG A 16 -12.32 -6.96 0.80
C ARG A 16 -13.30 -5.85 1.13
N LEU A 17 -13.85 -5.85 2.35
CA LEU A 17 -14.79 -4.82 2.77
C LEU A 17 -14.16 -3.43 2.78
N ILE A 18 -12.92 -3.32 3.25
CA ILE A 18 -12.16 -2.07 3.25
C ILE A 18 -11.99 -1.56 1.81
N LEU A 19 -11.47 -2.40 0.90
CA LEU A 19 -11.22 -2.01 -0.48
C LEU A 19 -12.50 -1.65 -1.22
N LYS A 20 -13.57 -2.45 -1.08
CA LYS A 20 -14.88 -2.13 -1.69
C LYS A 20 -15.43 -0.78 -1.22
N GLN A 21 -15.17 -0.41 0.03
CA GLN A 21 -15.67 0.85 0.58
C GLN A 21 -14.81 2.05 0.20
N ILE A 22 -13.48 1.88 0.12
CA ILE A 22 -12.55 2.94 -0.30
C ILE A 22 -12.69 3.19 -1.82
N LEU A 23 -12.81 2.14 -2.61
CA LEU A 23 -12.87 2.19 -4.07
C LEU A 23 -14.30 2.15 -4.62
N ALA A 24 -15.32 2.39 -3.79
CA ALA A 24 -16.73 2.30 -4.21
C ALA A 24 -17.07 3.18 -5.42
N ASN A 25 -16.41 4.34 -5.52
CA ASN A 25 -16.63 5.32 -6.59
C ASN A 25 -15.46 5.37 -7.59
N TYR A 26 -14.54 4.41 -7.52
CA TYR A 26 -13.43 4.32 -8.45
C TYR A 26 -13.92 3.72 -9.77
N GLN A 27 -13.73 4.44 -10.88
CA GLN A 27 -14.13 4.03 -12.23
C GLN A 27 -12.94 3.87 -13.17
N GLY A 28 -11.72 3.87 -12.63
CA GLY A 28 -10.50 3.77 -13.43
C GLY A 28 -10.16 2.35 -13.83
N SER A 29 -9.14 2.24 -14.68
CA SER A 29 -8.72 1.01 -15.35
C SER A 29 -7.75 0.15 -14.53
N VAL A 30 -7.92 0.12 -13.20
CA VAL A 30 -7.05 -0.64 -12.29
C VAL A 30 -7.83 -1.72 -11.57
N VAL A 31 -7.30 -2.93 -11.60
CA VAL A 31 -7.75 -4.07 -10.79
C VAL A 31 -7.00 -4.10 -9.47
N VAL A 32 -7.70 -4.45 -8.39
CA VAL A 32 -7.06 -4.71 -7.10
C VAL A 32 -7.30 -6.16 -6.67
N LYS A 33 -6.20 -6.89 -6.44
CA LYS A 33 -6.18 -8.25 -5.89
C LYS A 33 -5.65 -8.24 -4.46
N LEU A 34 -6.15 -9.18 -3.65
CA LEU A 34 -5.67 -9.41 -2.28
C LEU A 34 -4.68 -10.58 -2.22
N TRP A 35 -4.11 -10.78 -1.03
CA TRP A 35 -3.14 -11.82 -0.71
C TRP A 35 -3.68 -13.24 -0.85
N ASP A 36 -5.01 -13.42 -0.89
CA ASP A 36 -5.66 -14.69 -1.21
C ASP A 36 -5.85 -14.91 -2.72
N GLY A 37 -5.35 -13.99 -3.55
CA GLY A 37 -5.43 -14.04 -5.01
C GLY A 37 -6.77 -13.56 -5.58
N GLU A 38 -7.75 -13.27 -4.72
CA GLU A 38 -9.09 -12.86 -5.15
C GLU A 38 -9.13 -11.42 -5.66
N LEU A 39 -9.87 -11.21 -6.74
CA LEU A 39 -10.15 -9.90 -7.31
C LEU A 39 -11.24 -9.21 -6.49
N VAL A 40 -10.95 -7.98 -6.02
CA VAL A 40 -11.89 -7.25 -5.16
C VAL A 40 -12.61 -6.13 -5.89
N VAL A 41 -11.88 -5.38 -6.71
CA VAL A 41 -12.36 -4.19 -7.44
C VAL A 41 -11.69 -4.16 -8.82
N GLY A 42 -12.42 -3.66 -9.81
CA GLY A 42 -11.99 -3.57 -11.20
C GLY A 42 -12.55 -4.71 -12.07
N HIS A 43 -12.30 -4.62 -13.37
CA HIS A 43 -12.64 -5.66 -14.34
C HIS A 43 -11.41 -6.50 -14.62
N SER A 44 -11.55 -7.82 -14.81
CA SER A 44 -10.41 -8.73 -15.06
C SER A 44 -9.50 -8.29 -16.22
N ASP A 45 -10.05 -7.55 -17.17
CA ASP A 45 -9.39 -7.15 -18.41
C ASP A 45 -8.73 -5.76 -18.30
N ALA A 46 -8.63 -5.18 -17.11
CA ALA A 46 -8.01 -3.87 -16.95
C ALA A 46 -6.48 -3.95 -17.21
N PRO A 47 -5.89 -2.91 -17.83
CA PRO A 47 -4.48 -2.88 -18.22
C PRO A 47 -3.50 -2.85 -17.05
N CYS A 48 -3.96 -2.55 -15.83
CA CYS A 48 -3.12 -2.50 -14.63
C CYS A 48 -3.75 -3.29 -13.49
N THR A 49 -2.95 -4.08 -12.79
CA THR A 49 -3.35 -4.82 -11.59
C THR A 49 -2.43 -4.48 -10.42
N VAL A 50 -3.02 -4.08 -9.29
CA VAL A 50 -2.34 -3.89 -8.00
C VAL A 50 -2.63 -5.09 -7.10
N ILE A 51 -1.57 -5.75 -6.63
CA ILE A 51 -1.66 -6.97 -5.82
C ILE A 51 -1.15 -6.67 -4.42
N PHE A 52 -1.99 -6.87 -3.41
CA PHE A 52 -1.58 -6.75 -2.01
C PHE A 52 -1.12 -8.10 -1.48
N ASN A 53 0.18 -8.37 -1.45
CA ASN A 53 0.74 -9.62 -0.92
C ASN A 53 0.64 -9.71 0.61
N GLN A 54 0.55 -8.57 1.30
CA GLN A 54 0.49 -8.55 2.75
C GLN A 54 -0.71 -7.75 3.31
N PRO A 55 -1.51 -8.34 4.23
CA PRO A 55 -2.64 -7.64 4.87
C PRO A 55 -2.25 -6.38 5.65
N SER A 56 -1.01 -6.34 6.12
CA SER A 56 -0.50 -5.24 6.92
C SER A 56 -0.33 -3.95 6.13
N VAL A 57 -0.13 -4.03 4.80
CA VAL A 57 0.00 -2.86 3.94
C VAL A 57 -1.33 -2.14 3.85
N LEU A 58 -2.42 -2.88 3.59
CA LEU A 58 -3.77 -2.33 3.55
C LEU A 58 -4.14 -1.67 4.90
N ARG A 59 -3.75 -2.30 6.02
CA ARG A 59 -3.91 -1.70 7.35
C ARG A 59 -3.20 -0.36 7.48
N GLN A 60 -1.94 -0.27 7.04
CA GLN A 60 -1.16 0.98 7.10
C GLN A 60 -1.76 2.05 6.19
N LEU A 61 -2.24 1.68 5.01
CA LEU A 61 -2.88 2.58 4.06
C LEU A 61 -4.14 3.21 4.67
N VAL A 62 -4.98 2.43 5.36
CA VAL A 62 -6.16 2.97 6.07
C VAL A 62 -5.77 3.89 7.23
N LEU A 63 -4.73 3.55 7.98
CA LEU A 63 -4.33 4.29 9.18
C LEU A 63 -3.64 5.62 8.85
N TYR A 64 -2.73 5.61 7.89
CA TYR A 64 -1.82 6.74 7.62
C TYR A 64 -2.10 7.43 6.28
N ARG A 65 -2.80 6.78 5.36
CA ARG A 65 -3.12 7.29 4.01
C ARG A 65 -1.90 7.90 3.31
N ASN A 66 -0.77 7.23 3.42
CA ASN A 66 0.51 7.72 2.94
C ASN A 66 0.97 6.90 1.73
N ILE A 67 0.94 7.53 0.55
CA ILE A 67 1.34 6.89 -0.71
C ILE A 67 2.85 6.60 -0.75
N VAL A 68 3.68 7.39 -0.06
CA VAL A 68 5.13 7.13 0.02
C VAL A 68 5.40 5.77 0.68
N HIS A 69 4.60 5.41 1.69
CA HIS A 69 4.71 4.09 2.31
C HIS A 69 4.31 2.96 1.35
N LEU A 70 3.40 3.21 0.41
CA LEU A 70 3.03 2.21 -0.60
C LEU A 70 4.20 1.94 -1.54
N ALA A 71 4.97 2.97 -1.92
CA ALA A 71 6.19 2.80 -2.70
C ALA A 71 7.27 2.01 -1.94
N GLU A 72 7.44 2.28 -0.63
CA GLU A 72 8.33 1.47 0.23
C GLU A 72 7.87 0.00 0.29
N ASP A 73 6.56 -0.23 0.40
CA ASP A 73 5.99 -1.57 0.48
C ASP A 73 6.05 -2.30 -0.87
N TYR A 74 6.02 -1.58 -2.00
CA TYR A 74 6.30 -2.11 -3.35
C TYR A 74 7.75 -2.57 -3.48
N LEU A 75 8.71 -1.72 -3.10
CA LEU A 75 10.14 -2.08 -3.09
C LEU A 75 10.45 -3.26 -2.15
N ALA A 76 9.60 -3.49 -1.15
CA ALA A 76 9.71 -4.61 -0.21
C ALA A 76 8.90 -5.85 -0.64
N GLU A 77 8.41 -5.91 -1.88
CA GLU A 77 7.63 -7.03 -2.45
C GLU A 77 6.33 -7.34 -1.68
N LYS A 78 5.83 -6.37 -0.89
CA LYS A 78 4.57 -6.52 -0.16
C LYS A 78 3.37 -6.08 -0.97
N VAL A 79 3.63 -5.33 -2.04
CA VAL A 79 2.67 -4.91 -3.05
C VAL A 79 3.34 -5.10 -4.39
N ASP A 80 2.63 -5.69 -5.33
CA ASP A 80 3.09 -5.79 -6.71
C ASP A 80 2.16 -5.02 -7.64
N ILE A 81 2.72 -4.60 -8.77
CA ILE A 81 2.00 -3.92 -9.83
C ILE A 81 2.30 -4.67 -11.12
N GLU A 82 1.26 -5.17 -11.78
CA GLU A 82 1.34 -5.87 -13.06
C GLU A 82 0.67 -5.03 -14.15
N GLY A 83 1.22 -5.10 -15.36
CA GLY A 83 0.69 -4.39 -16.53
C GLY A 83 1.20 -2.96 -16.66
N ASP A 84 0.36 -2.08 -17.20
CA ASP A 84 0.72 -0.71 -17.52
C ASP A 84 0.59 0.20 -16.28
N VAL A 85 1.74 0.64 -15.77
CA VAL A 85 1.85 1.45 -14.55
C VAL A 85 1.28 2.86 -14.75
N GLU A 86 1.10 3.36 -15.97
CA GLU A 86 0.52 4.69 -16.20
C GLU A 86 -0.90 4.79 -15.61
N TYR A 87 -1.70 3.72 -15.72
CA TYR A 87 -3.04 3.67 -15.15
C TYR A 87 -3.05 3.66 -13.61
N LEU A 88 -1.93 3.33 -12.96
CA LEU A 88 -1.83 3.42 -11.50
C LEU A 88 -2.01 4.86 -11.01
N PHE A 89 -1.61 5.85 -11.81
CA PHE A 89 -1.73 7.26 -11.43
C PHE A 89 -3.19 7.71 -11.30
N ASP A 90 -4.13 7.10 -12.04
CA ASP A 90 -5.56 7.35 -11.88
C ASP A 90 -6.03 6.89 -10.49
N LEU A 91 -5.60 5.69 -10.06
CA LEU A 91 -5.89 5.16 -8.74
C LEU A 91 -5.27 6.03 -7.64
N VAL A 92 -4.02 6.46 -7.82
CA VAL A 92 -3.33 7.34 -6.87
C VAL A 92 -4.06 8.68 -6.75
N SER A 93 -4.47 9.28 -7.86
CA SER A 93 -5.22 10.55 -7.88
C SER A 93 -6.56 10.39 -7.16
N TYR A 94 -7.32 9.33 -7.46
CA TYR A 94 -8.55 9.00 -6.75
C TYR A 94 -8.33 8.83 -5.24
N MET A 95 -7.25 8.15 -4.82
CA MET A 95 -6.89 7.99 -3.40
C MET A 95 -6.56 9.33 -2.72
N GLN A 96 -5.99 10.30 -3.43
CA GLN A 96 -5.66 11.62 -2.89
C GLN A 96 -6.93 12.46 -2.69
N ASP A 97 -7.86 12.42 -3.64
CA ASP A 97 -9.10 13.20 -3.60
C ASP A 97 -10.20 12.56 -2.74
N LEU A 98 -10.03 11.30 -2.32
CA LEU A 98 -11.03 10.56 -1.57
C LEU A 98 -11.45 11.26 -0.25
N ALA A 99 -12.63 11.87 -0.23
CA ALA A 99 -13.21 12.46 0.96
C ALA A 99 -14.15 11.47 1.64
N LEU A 100 -13.75 10.93 2.80
CA LEU A 100 -14.55 9.99 3.56
C LEU A 100 -15.28 10.69 4.71
N SER A 101 -16.57 10.39 4.89
CA SER A 101 -17.31 10.81 6.07
C SER A 101 -16.68 10.24 7.34
N TRP A 102 -16.79 10.97 8.45
CA TRP A 102 -16.20 10.55 9.73
C TRP A 102 -16.69 9.17 10.19
N SER A 103 -17.98 8.87 9.99
CA SER A 103 -18.58 7.58 10.33
C SER A 103 -18.00 6.43 9.49
N THR A 104 -17.80 6.65 8.20
CA THR A 104 -17.12 5.69 7.31
C THR A 104 -15.67 5.51 7.72
N ARG A 105 -14.95 6.59 8.02
CA ARG A 105 -13.56 6.54 8.47
C ARG A 105 -13.41 5.70 9.74
N LEU A 106 -14.28 5.89 10.73
CA LEU A 106 -14.22 5.12 11.98
C LEU A 106 -14.51 3.62 11.74
N ARG A 107 -15.42 3.31 10.81
CA ARG A 107 -15.72 1.93 10.40
C ARG A 107 -14.53 1.26 9.73
N LEU A 108 -13.88 1.95 8.80
CA LEU A 108 -12.67 1.47 8.13
C LEU A 108 -11.53 1.26 9.11
N LEU A 109 -11.32 2.20 10.04
CA LEU A 109 -10.32 2.05 11.11
C LEU A 109 -10.59 0.78 11.93
N ARG A 110 -11.84 0.56 12.37
CA ARG A 110 -12.23 -0.65 13.12
C ARG A 110 -11.93 -1.92 12.33
N GLN A 111 -12.23 -1.94 11.03
CA GLN A 111 -11.91 -3.08 10.16
C GLN A 111 -10.39 -3.26 10.00
N ALA A 112 -9.64 -2.17 9.85
CA ALA A 112 -8.19 -2.20 9.73
C ALA A 112 -7.50 -2.74 11.00
N PHE A 113 -8.10 -2.52 12.18
CA PHE A 113 -7.61 -3.13 13.42
C PHE A 113 -7.73 -4.66 13.46
N ARG A 114 -8.61 -5.26 12.65
CA ARG A 114 -8.75 -6.72 12.50
C ARG A 114 -7.67 -7.33 11.61
N LEU A 115 -7.07 -6.54 10.71
CA LEU A 115 -5.94 -6.98 9.90
C LEU A 115 -4.70 -7.17 10.78
N PRO A 116 -3.86 -8.19 10.53
CA PRO A 116 -2.66 -8.40 11.32
C PRO A 116 -1.72 -7.20 11.22
N ARG A 117 -1.11 -6.86 12.36
CA ARG A 117 -0.01 -5.91 12.40
C ARG A 117 1.26 -6.67 12.08
N HIS A 118 1.78 -6.52 10.87
CA HIS A 118 3.10 -7.05 10.59
C HIS A 118 4.14 -6.13 11.24
N ARG A 119 5.08 -6.73 11.98
CA ARG A 119 6.24 -6.01 12.50
C ARG A 119 7.10 -5.70 11.27
N ARG A 120 7.18 -4.43 10.86
CA ARG A 120 8.18 -3.99 9.88
C ARG A 120 9.53 -4.53 10.38
N GLU A 121 10.05 -5.55 9.71
CA GLU A 121 11.49 -5.71 9.66
C GLU A 121 12.02 -4.37 9.16
N LYS A 122 13.05 -3.84 9.82
CA LYS A 122 13.63 -2.54 9.50
C LYS A 122 14.41 -2.63 8.17
N SER A 123 13.80 -3.15 7.10
CA SER A 123 14.41 -3.36 5.79
C SER A 123 14.54 -2.08 4.97
N ALA A 124 13.83 -1.03 5.37
CA ALA A 124 14.25 0.34 5.11
C ALA A 124 14.27 1.04 6.45
N GLN A 125 15.46 1.19 7.03
CA GLN A 125 15.71 2.37 7.82
C GLN A 125 15.40 3.54 6.89
N ALA A 126 14.17 4.02 6.98
CA ALA A 126 13.95 5.45 6.93
C ALA A 126 15.11 6.02 7.74
N ILE A 127 15.94 6.81 7.07
CA ILE A 127 16.89 7.73 7.68
C ILE A 127 16.03 8.77 8.42
N ARG A 128 15.23 8.30 9.39
CA ARG A 128 14.66 9.10 10.44
C ARG A 128 15.80 9.15 11.42
N ALA A 129 16.64 10.16 11.24
CA ALA A 129 17.55 10.63 12.25
C ALA A 129 16.76 10.63 13.56
N GLY A 130 17.07 9.67 14.43
CA GLY A 130 16.51 9.65 15.77
C GLY A 130 16.85 10.96 16.45
N ASN A 131 16.13 11.29 17.52
CA ASN A 131 16.41 12.43 18.39
C ASN A 131 17.79 12.35 19.11
N ALA A 132 18.82 11.77 18.48
CA ALA A 132 20.20 11.85 18.89
C ALA A 132 20.80 13.11 18.26
N GLN A 133 20.82 14.18 19.04
CA GLN A 133 21.77 15.29 18.97
C GLN A 133 22.22 15.66 17.55
N ARG A 134 21.46 16.54 16.87
CA ARG A 134 21.80 17.11 15.55
C ARG A 134 23.25 17.60 15.50
N ARG A 135 24.16 16.79 14.98
CA ARG A 135 25.39 17.25 14.34
C ARG A 135 25.24 17.02 12.84
N ASN A 136 24.60 17.99 12.19
CA ASN A 136 24.53 18.08 10.73
C ASN A 136 25.94 18.32 10.18
N THR A 137 26.70 17.27 9.91
CA THR A 137 27.94 17.37 9.12
C THR A 137 27.61 17.20 7.65
N LYS A 138 28.36 17.86 6.76
CA LYS A 138 28.19 17.80 5.29
C LYS A 138 28.24 16.37 4.72
N GLN A 139 28.74 15.39 5.50
CA GLN A 139 28.79 13.98 5.14
C GLN A 139 27.47 13.22 5.37
N SER A 140 26.48 13.83 6.05
CA SER A 140 25.23 13.14 6.42
C SER A 140 24.13 13.23 5.35
N ILE A 141 24.39 13.87 4.21
CA ILE A 141 23.40 14.08 3.13
C ILE A 141 24.04 13.62 1.82
N ALA A 142 23.84 12.35 1.45
CA ALA A 142 23.86 11.92 0.04
C ALA A 142 23.57 10.41 -0.05
N TYR A 143 22.31 10.04 -0.21
CA TYR A 143 21.98 8.88 -1.04
C TYR A 143 21.70 9.45 -2.42
N HIS A 144 22.76 9.81 -3.15
CA HIS A 144 22.67 10.18 -4.55
C HIS A 144 22.84 8.88 -5.35
N TYR A 145 21.87 8.57 -6.22
CA TYR A 145 22.11 7.62 -7.29
C TYR A 145 23.16 8.26 -8.21
N ASP A 146 24.32 7.60 -8.35
CA ASP A 146 25.33 8.00 -9.32
C ASP A 146 24.87 7.54 -10.70
N VAL A 147 23.98 8.33 -11.31
CA VAL A 147 23.49 8.10 -12.67
C VAL A 147 24.37 8.90 -13.63
N GLY A 148 25.42 8.23 -14.14
CA GLY A 148 26.32 8.81 -15.13
C GLY A 148 25.65 9.02 -16.50
N ASN A 149 26.36 9.72 -17.40
CA ASN A 149 25.83 10.07 -18.73
C ASN A 149 25.53 8.83 -19.61
N ASP A 150 26.13 7.67 -19.29
CA ASP A 150 25.86 6.39 -19.93
C ASP A 150 24.41 5.91 -19.74
N PHE A 151 23.69 6.41 -18.73
CA PHE A 151 22.27 6.12 -18.53
C PHE A 151 21.36 6.78 -19.59
N TYR A 152 21.76 7.93 -20.13
CA TYR A 152 20.94 8.73 -21.04
C TYR A 152 21.22 8.47 -22.52
N ARG A 153 22.21 7.62 -22.83
CA ARG A 153 22.68 7.36 -24.18
C ARG A 153 21.93 6.20 -24.80
#